data_AF-A0A935DZM6-F1
#
_entry.id   AF-A0A935DZM6-F1
#
_cell.length_a   1.000
_cell.length_b   1.000
_cell.length_c   1.000
_cell.angle_alpha   90.00
_cell.angle_beta   90.00
_cell.angle_gamma   90.00
#
_symmetry.space_group_name_H-M   'P 1'
#
loop_
_entity.id
_entity.type
_entity.pdbx_description
1 polymer ?
#
loop_
_entity_poly.entity_id
_entity_poly.type
_entity_poly.pdbx_seq_one_letter_code
_entity_poly.pdbx_strand_id
1 'polypeptide(L)'
;MKKKLLAVGVAATLGALSGVSNAAITVAQNGVGHINILPYYSVQNGNTTLISIANTDEVNGKAVKVRFRGAQFSDDVFDFQVFLSPADVWTAAVTLDGTVARLATSDKSCTLPVSVNQQFVTARLLDANKAQGTREGYVEIINMGDIIDTAHGASTAQNALFTATKHVNGVAPCTAATLIGTDAIPNDLTASLTAPTSGLTSFATIINVASSKAFTIPGTAWFRAPLFRFVTPVRPT
;
A
#
# COMPACT_ATOMS: atom_id res chain seq x y z
N MET A 1 -71.38 33.65 -13.47
CA MET A 1 -70.48 34.09 -14.57
C MET A 1 -69.51 32.96 -14.90
N LYS A 2 -69.19 32.79 -16.18
CA LYS A 2 -68.47 31.66 -16.79
C LYS A 2 -66.95 31.68 -16.51
N LYS A 3 -66.34 30.49 -16.68
CA LYS A 3 -64.96 30.16 -17.12
C LYS A 3 -64.03 29.66 -15.99
N LYS A 4 -63.20 28.62 -16.15
CA LYS A 4 -62.93 27.61 -17.19
C LYS A 4 -62.01 26.56 -16.50
N LEU A 5 -62.21 25.28 -16.80
CA LEU A 5 -61.25 24.19 -16.53
C LEU A 5 -59.87 24.53 -17.10
N LEU A 6 -58.79 24.10 -16.43
CA LEU A 6 -57.56 23.63 -17.07
C LEU A 6 -56.82 22.64 -16.13
N ALA A 7 -56.33 21.58 -16.75
CA ALA A 7 -55.89 20.32 -16.17
C ALA A 7 -54.42 20.30 -15.74
N VAL A 8 -54.14 19.38 -14.82
CA VAL A 8 -52.93 18.54 -14.64
C VAL A 8 -51.63 19.04 -15.25
N GLY A 9 -50.66 19.33 -14.37
CA GLY A 9 -49.24 19.39 -14.68
C GLY A 9 -48.43 18.80 -13.52
N VAL A 10 -48.50 17.49 -13.29
CA VAL A 10 -47.48 16.78 -12.49
C VAL A 10 -46.28 16.59 -13.42
N ALA A 11 -45.39 17.58 -13.44
CA ALA A 11 -44.07 17.41 -14.02
C ALA A 11 -43.29 16.47 -13.09
N ALA A 12 -43.12 15.22 -13.53
CA ALA A 12 -42.22 14.28 -12.92
C ALA A 12 -40.81 14.88 -12.85
N THR A 13 -40.31 15.14 -11.64
CA THR A 13 -38.91 15.44 -11.36
C THR A 13 -38.07 14.18 -11.52
N LEU A 14 -37.93 13.71 -12.77
CA LEU A 14 -36.92 12.74 -13.17
C LEU A 14 -35.71 13.52 -13.68
N GLY A 15 -34.92 14.05 -12.75
CA GLY A 15 -33.70 14.78 -13.08
C GLY A 15 -32.75 14.81 -11.89
N ALA A 16 -31.55 14.24 -12.09
CA ALA A 16 -30.40 14.24 -11.19
C ALA A 16 -30.33 13.14 -10.10
N LEU A 17 -30.52 11.88 -10.48
CA LEU A 17 -29.53 10.86 -10.09
C LEU A 17 -28.37 10.98 -11.08
N SER A 18 -27.56 12.03 -10.92
CA SER A 18 -26.27 12.09 -11.59
C SER A 18 -25.48 10.87 -11.12
N GLY A 19 -25.22 9.95 -12.05
CA GLY A 19 -24.46 8.75 -11.76
C GLY A 19 -23.14 9.14 -11.12
N VAL A 20 -22.96 8.78 -9.86
CA VAL A 20 -21.63 8.65 -9.28
C VAL A 20 -20.92 7.60 -10.12
N SER A 21 -20.18 8.07 -11.12
CA SER A 21 -19.29 7.21 -11.87
C SER A 21 -18.23 6.75 -10.87
N ASN A 22 -18.39 5.53 -10.35
CA ASN A 22 -17.39 4.93 -9.49
C ASN A 22 -16.22 4.54 -10.39
N ALA A 23 -15.06 5.15 -10.18
CA ALA A 23 -13.84 4.72 -10.84
C ALA A 23 -13.59 3.24 -10.51
N ALA A 24 -13.51 2.42 -11.55
CA ALA A 24 -13.31 0.98 -11.41
C ALA A 24 -11.87 0.67 -10.95
N ILE A 25 -11.73 -0.38 -10.14
CA ILE A 25 -10.45 -1.00 -9.83
C ILE A 25 -10.15 -2.02 -10.93
N THR A 26 -8.97 -1.94 -11.54
CA THR A 26 -8.53 -2.85 -12.61
C THR A 26 -7.12 -3.36 -12.34
N VAL A 27 -6.78 -4.51 -12.93
CA VAL A 27 -5.41 -5.05 -12.87
C VAL A 27 -4.50 -4.18 -13.75
N ALA A 28 -3.39 -3.72 -13.18
CA ALA A 28 -2.37 -2.96 -13.87
C ALA A 28 -1.42 -3.89 -14.64
N GLN A 29 -1.47 -3.85 -15.97
CA GLN A 29 -0.66 -4.70 -16.85
C GLN A 29 0.85 -4.44 -16.74
N ASN A 30 1.24 -3.24 -16.31
CA ASN A 30 2.64 -2.85 -16.08
C ASN A 30 3.13 -3.19 -14.67
N GLY A 31 2.30 -3.83 -13.81
CA GLY A 31 2.69 -4.17 -12.44
C GLY A 31 2.79 -2.97 -11.49
N VAL A 32 2.29 -1.78 -11.88
CA VAL A 32 2.31 -0.56 -11.07
C VAL A 32 0.90 -0.17 -10.67
N GLY A 33 0.63 -0.10 -9.37
CA GLY A 33 -0.72 0.12 -8.84
C GLY A 33 -0.75 0.91 -7.53
N HIS A 34 -1.95 0.97 -6.95
CA HIS A 34 -2.18 1.45 -5.59
C HIS A 34 -2.00 0.30 -4.58
N ILE A 35 -2.36 -0.92 -5.00
CA ILE A 35 -2.26 -2.15 -4.22
C ILE A 35 -1.46 -3.14 -5.04
N ASN A 36 -0.58 -3.88 -4.38
CA ASN A 36 0.18 -4.95 -4.98
C ASN A 36 0.12 -6.21 -4.08
N ILE A 37 -0.14 -7.38 -4.68
CA ILE A 37 -0.16 -8.66 -3.97
C ILE A 37 0.98 -9.54 -4.48
N LEU A 38 1.89 -9.91 -3.58
CA LEU A 38 2.83 -10.99 -3.84
C LEU A 38 2.12 -12.30 -3.48
N PRO A 39 1.84 -13.16 -4.46
CA PRO A 39 0.93 -14.29 -4.26
C PRO A 39 1.56 -15.41 -3.42
N TYR A 40 2.88 -15.41 -3.25
CA TYR A 40 3.55 -16.44 -2.46
C TYR A 40 4.88 -15.96 -1.85
N TYR A 41 5.04 -16.22 -0.56
CA TYR A 41 6.33 -16.28 0.14
C TYR A 41 6.47 -17.66 0.80
N SER A 42 7.69 -18.14 0.96
CA SER A 42 7.99 -19.39 1.64
C SER A 42 9.37 -19.39 2.29
N VAL A 43 9.43 -19.97 3.48
CA VAL A 43 10.66 -20.37 4.19
C VAL A 43 10.73 -21.88 4.40
N GLN A 44 9.84 -22.65 3.76
CA GLN A 44 9.79 -24.10 3.87
C GLN A 44 10.99 -24.74 3.15
N ASN A 45 11.43 -25.90 3.61
CA ASN A 45 12.41 -26.75 2.93
C ASN A 45 13.73 -26.04 2.54
N GLY A 46 14.17 -25.08 3.35
CA GLY A 46 15.39 -24.30 3.10
C GLY A 46 15.21 -23.13 2.13
N ASN A 47 13.97 -22.78 1.79
CA ASN A 47 13.67 -21.60 1.00
C ASN A 47 13.92 -20.31 1.81
N THR A 48 14.23 -19.25 1.09
CA THR A 48 14.25 -17.86 1.57
C THR A 48 13.52 -17.02 0.53
N THR A 49 12.65 -16.13 0.98
CA THR A 49 11.95 -15.21 0.08
C THR A 49 12.56 -13.83 0.18
N LEU A 50 13.11 -13.32 -0.91
CA LEU A 50 13.57 -11.93 -1.04
C LEU A 50 12.43 -11.10 -1.60
N ILE A 51 12.15 -9.94 -1.03
CA ILE A 51 11.05 -9.06 -1.42
C ILE A 51 11.62 -7.69 -1.76
N SER A 52 11.13 -7.10 -2.85
CA SER A 52 11.41 -5.73 -3.25
C SER A 52 10.11 -4.99 -3.47
N ILE A 53 10.00 -3.79 -2.90
CA ILE A 53 8.86 -2.89 -3.05
C ILE A 53 9.42 -1.55 -3.52
N ALA A 54 8.95 -1.06 -4.67
CA ALA A 54 9.43 0.19 -5.24
C ALA A 54 8.31 1.21 -5.36
N ASN A 55 8.63 2.45 -4.98
CA ASN A 55 7.87 3.63 -5.33
C ASN A 55 8.40 4.19 -6.66
N THR A 56 7.62 4.05 -7.72
CA THR A 56 7.96 4.57 -9.05
C THR A 56 7.54 6.03 -9.24
N ASP A 57 6.95 6.67 -8.23
CA ASP A 57 6.63 8.09 -8.24
C ASP A 57 7.90 8.90 -7.95
N GLU A 58 8.33 9.75 -8.89
CA GLU A 58 9.53 10.57 -8.76
C GLU A 58 9.31 11.87 -7.96
N VAL A 59 8.05 12.18 -7.61
CA VAL A 59 7.67 13.42 -6.95
C VAL A 59 7.21 13.18 -5.52
N ASN A 60 6.33 12.20 -5.30
CA ASN A 60 5.70 11.97 -4.00
C ASN A 60 6.26 10.73 -3.32
N GLY A 61 6.44 10.82 -2.00
CA GLY A 61 6.66 9.63 -1.17
C GLY A 61 5.36 8.82 -1.02
N LYS A 62 5.47 7.58 -0.54
CA LYS A 62 4.33 6.69 -0.28
C LYS A 62 4.41 6.15 1.15
N ALA A 63 3.31 6.26 1.89
CA ALA A 63 3.13 5.53 3.14
C ALA A 63 2.47 4.18 2.82
N VAL A 64 3.21 3.09 3.02
CA VAL A 64 2.81 1.75 2.54
C VAL A 64 2.55 0.83 3.73
N LYS A 65 1.38 0.19 3.76
CA LYS A 65 1.10 -0.93 4.68
C LYS A 65 1.55 -2.22 4.01
N VAL A 66 2.37 -3.00 4.72
CA VAL A 66 2.78 -4.34 4.31
C VAL A 66 2.20 -5.34 5.31
N ARG A 67 1.53 -6.37 4.82
CA ARG A 67 0.93 -7.43 5.64
C ARG A 67 1.27 -8.80 5.09
N PHE A 68 1.74 -9.68 5.96
CA PHE A 68 1.99 -11.08 5.68
C PHE A 68 0.82 -11.89 6.20
N ARG A 69 0.26 -12.71 5.33
CA ARG A 69 -0.92 -13.54 5.61
C ARG A 69 -0.51 -15.00 5.47
N GLY A 70 -0.81 -15.83 6.46
CA GLY A 70 -0.48 -17.26 6.43
C GLY A 70 -1.32 -18.02 5.38
N ALA A 71 -0.76 -19.04 4.74
CA ALA A 71 -1.43 -19.74 3.63
C ALA A 71 -2.72 -20.48 4.00
N GLN A 72 -2.82 -21.01 5.22
CA GLN A 72 -3.90 -21.94 5.59
C GLN A 72 -5.24 -21.23 5.83
N PHE A 73 -5.24 -20.14 6.60
CA PHE A 73 -6.46 -19.40 6.98
C PHE A 73 -6.38 -17.90 6.67
N SER A 74 -5.33 -17.45 5.96
CA SER A 74 -5.07 -16.02 5.73
C SER A 74 -5.03 -15.22 7.02
N ASP A 75 -4.55 -15.81 8.11
CA ASP A 75 -4.35 -15.09 9.37
C ASP A 75 -3.21 -14.08 9.23
N ASP A 76 -3.32 -12.97 9.96
CA ASP A 76 -2.27 -11.97 10.03
C ASP A 76 -1.11 -12.51 10.88
N VAL A 77 0.04 -12.71 10.23
CA VAL A 77 1.25 -13.26 10.89
C VAL A 77 2.33 -12.21 11.06
N PHE A 78 2.28 -11.12 10.28
CA PHE A 78 3.21 -10.01 10.42
C PHE A 78 2.73 -8.78 9.65
N ASP A 79 2.77 -7.60 10.26
CA ASP A 79 2.44 -6.36 9.57
C ASP A 79 3.30 -5.19 10.05
N PHE A 80 3.57 -4.26 9.15
CA PHE A 80 4.28 -3.03 9.44
C PHE A 80 3.95 -1.98 8.39
N GLN A 81 4.42 -0.76 8.61
CA GLN A 81 4.34 0.32 7.63
C GLN A 81 5.75 0.67 7.20
N VAL A 82 5.94 0.95 5.92
CA VAL A 82 7.19 1.48 5.37
C VAL A 82 6.89 2.77 4.63
N PHE A 83 7.76 3.75 4.79
CA PHE A 83 7.65 5.05 4.14
C PHE A 83 8.72 5.13 3.06
N LEU A 84 8.27 5.09 1.82
CA LEU A 84 9.14 5.16 0.64
C LEU A 84 9.22 6.60 0.19
N SER A 85 10.42 7.13 0.04
CA SER A 85 10.64 8.43 -0.57
C SER A 85 10.35 8.39 -2.09
N PRO A 86 10.34 9.53 -2.80
CA PRO A 86 10.22 9.50 -4.26
C PRO A 86 11.34 8.67 -4.90
N ALA A 87 11.00 7.84 -5.89
CA ALA A 87 11.90 6.93 -6.61
C ALA A 87 12.68 5.95 -5.72
N ASP A 88 12.08 5.55 -4.60
CA ASP A 88 12.72 4.72 -3.57
C ASP A 88 12.39 3.23 -3.71
N VAL A 89 13.27 2.38 -3.19
CA VAL A 89 13.11 0.93 -3.17
C VAL A 89 13.42 0.41 -1.78
N TRP A 90 12.47 -0.30 -1.19
CA TRP A 90 12.67 -1.03 0.05
C TRP A 90 12.81 -2.53 -0.21
N THR A 91 13.78 -3.15 0.44
CA THR A 91 14.06 -4.59 0.29
C THR A 91 14.08 -5.33 1.62
N ALA A 92 13.69 -6.60 1.60
CA ALA A 92 13.78 -7.49 2.76
C ALA A 92 13.91 -8.95 2.38
N ALA A 93 14.30 -9.77 3.35
CA ALA A 93 14.32 -11.22 3.30
C ALA A 93 13.37 -11.79 4.35
N VAL A 94 12.57 -12.76 3.95
CA VAL A 94 11.82 -13.65 4.85
C VAL A 94 12.60 -14.95 4.95
N THR A 95 13.04 -15.27 6.17
CA THR A 95 13.89 -16.43 6.46
C THR A 95 13.30 -17.26 7.60
N LEU A 96 13.73 -18.52 7.71
CA LEU A 96 13.35 -19.35 8.85
C LEU A 96 14.14 -18.96 10.11
N ASP A 97 13.44 -18.82 11.23
CA ASP A 97 13.98 -18.63 12.57
C ASP A 97 13.48 -19.68 13.55
N GLY A 98 14.33 -20.66 13.85
CA GLY A 98 13.92 -21.84 14.61
C GLY A 98 12.76 -22.53 13.91
N THR A 99 11.54 -22.32 14.42
CA THR A 99 10.32 -22.91 13.88
C THR A 99 9.39 -21.96 13.14
N VAL A 100 9.61 -20.64 13.17
CA VAL A 100 8.73 -19.62 12.56
C VAL A 100 9.46 -18.85 11.47
N ALA A 101 8.73 -18.15 10.61
CA ALA A 101 9.36 -17.16 9.72
C ALA A 101 9.79 -15.92 10.51
N ARG A 102 10.80 -15.21 9.98
CA ARG A 102 11.19 -13.86 10.43
C ARG A 102 11.38 -12.95 9.22
N LEU A 103 11.13 -11.66 9.41
CA LEU A 103 11.56 -10.63 8.47
C LEU A 103 12.96 -10.13 8.85
N ALA A 104 13.80 -9.90 7.85
CA ALA A 104 15.09 -9.23 7.99
C ALA A 104 15.29 -8.21 6.86
N THR A 105 15.70 -7.01 7.19
CA THR A 105 16.03 -5.93 6.26
C THR A 105 17.21 -5.12 6.81
N SER A 106 18.08 -4.70 5.91
CA SER A 106 19.12 -3.69 6.16
C SER A 106 18.82 -2.37 5.44
N ASP A 107 17.62 -2.26 4.87
CA ASP A 107 17.14 -1.06 4.20
C ASP A 107 16.99 0.08 5.21
N LYS A 108 17.18 1.31 4.73
CA LYS A 108 17.22 2.51 5.58
C LYS A 108 15.99 3.40 5.39
N SER A 109 14.98 2.93 4.67
CA SER A 109 13.66 3.52 4.66
C SER A 109 13.01 3.42 6.04
N CYS A 110 12.26 4.44 6.42
CA CYS A 110 11.61 4.45 7.74
C CYS A 110 10.51 3.39 7.80
N THR A 111 10.46 2.66 8.91
CA THR A 111 9.41 1.68 9.19
C THR A 111 8.71 1.98 10.51
N LEU A 112 7.44 1.57 10.61
CA LEU A 112 6.68 1.55 11.86
C LEU A 112 6.17 0.12 12.12
N PRO A 113 6.56 -0.50 13.26
CA PRO A 113 7.50 0.02 14.27
C PRO A 113 8.91 0.26 13.71
N VAL A 114 9.74 1.04 14.43
CA VAL A 114 11.09 1.48 13.99
C VAL A 114 12.04 0.33 13.60
N SER A 115 11.79 -0.87 14.12
CA SER A 115 12.46 -2.09 13.71
C SER A 115 11.41 -3.13 13.34
N VAL A 116 11.55 -3.66 12.15
CA VAL A 116 10.72 -4.75 11.62
C VAL A 116 11.50 -6.07 11.54
N ASN A 117 12.75 -6.09 12.01
CA ASN A 117 13.61 -7.27 12.05
C ASN A 117 13.24 -8.19 13.22
N GLN A 118 12.15 -8.93 13.05
CA GLN A 118 11.58 -9.76 14.11
C GLN A 118 10.86 -10.99 13.54
N GLN A 119 10.55 -11.93 14.43
CA GLN A 119 9.80 -13.13 14.10
C GLN A 119 8.33 -12.82 13.80
N PHE A 120 7.72 -13.66 12.96
CA PHE A 120 6.29 -13.64 12.71
C PHE A 120 5.53 -14.16 13.94
N VAL A 121 4.35 -13.61 14.16
CA VAL A 121 3.53 -13.92 15.33
C VAL A 121 2.58 -15.08 15.06
N THR A 122 2.34 -15.88 16.08
CA THR A 122 1.44 -17.04 16.02
C THR A 122 0.13 -16.82 16.77
N ALA A 123 -0.10 -15.62 17.32
CA ALA A 123 -1.18 -15.34 18.25
C ALA A 123 -2.58 -15.61 17.65
N ARG A 124 -2.76 -15.32 16.36
CA ARG A 124 -4.02 -15.48 15.65
C ARG A 124 -4.20 -16.85 14.98
N LEU A 125 -3.15 -17.67 14.94
CA LEU A 125 -3.18 -18.98 14.28
C LEU A 125 -3.92 -20.01 15.14
N LEU A 126 -4.88 -20.70 14.52
CA LEU A 126 -5.79 -21.64 15.19
C LEU A 126 -5.32 -23.11 15.09
N ASP A 127 -4.38 -23.44 14.21
CA ASP A 127 -3.84 -24.80 14.05
C ASP A 127 -3.04 -25.25 15.30
N ALA A 128 -3.03 -26.55 15.58
CA ALA A 128 -2.17 -27.17 16.57
C ALA A 128 -0.67 -26.92 16.27
N ASN A 129 -0.28 -26.83 15.00
CA ASN A 129 1.07 -26.48 14.57
C ASN A 129 1.18 -25.03 14.07
N LYS A 130 0.88 -24.08 14.97
CA LYS A 130 0.91 -22.63 14.68
C LYS A 130 2.19 -22.17 14.00
N ALA A 131 3.33 -22.75 14.36
CA ALA A 131 4.61 -22.34 13.78
C ALA A 131 4.65 -22.53 12.25
N GLN A 132 4.06 -23.62 11.73
CA GLN A 132 3.98 -23.87 10.29
C GLN A 132 3.13 -22.83 9.56
N GLY A 133 2.07 -22.30 10.19
CA GLY A 133 1.21 -21.28 9.59
C GLY A 133 1.90 -19.95 9.29
N THR A 134 3.12 -19.74 9.80
CA THR A 134 3.95 -18.56 9.49
C THR A 134 4.92 -18.79 8.33
N ARG A 135 5.14 -20.05 7.91
CA ARG A 135 6.27 -20.39 7.03
C ARG A 135 5.99 -20.17 5.55
N GLU A 136 4.74 -19.94 5.19
CA GLU A 136 4.33 -19.66 3.83
C GLU A 136 2.99 -18.93 3.79
N GLY A 137 2.73 -18.24 2.70
CA GLY A 137 1.54 -17.43 2.55
C GLY A 137 1.70 -16.38 1.47
N TYR A 138 0.97 -15.27 1.56
CA TYR A 138 1.02 -14.18 0.59
C TYR A 138 1.25 -12.83 1.28
N VAL A 139 1.64 -11.82 0.52
CA VAL A 139 1.94 -10.47 1.04
C VAL A 139 1.03 -9.44 0.39
N GLU A 140 0.36 -8.65 1.22
CA GLU A 140 -0.45 -7.50 0.80
C GLU A 140 0.38 -6.23 0.96
N ILE A 141 0.52 -5.45 -0.11
CA ILE A 141 1.27 -4.19 -0.15
C ILE A 141 0.29 -3.09 -0.60
N ILE A 142 -0.01 -2.15 0.28
CA ILE A 142 -1.12 -1.22 0.10
C ILE A 142 -0.63 0.21 0.29
N ASN A 143 -0.80 1.05 -0.73
CA ASN A 143 -0.61 2.50 -0.57
C ASN A 143 -1.69 3.07 0.36
N MET A 144 -1.28 3.55 1.53
CA MET A 144 -2.18 4.21 2.47
C MET A 144 -2.40 5.68 2.12
N GLY A 145 -1.41 6.31 1.49
CA GLY A 145 -1.44 7.73 1.17
C GLY A 145 -0.11 8.21 0.59
N ASP A 146 -0.20 9.28 -0.17
CA ASP A 146 0.96 9.94 -0.75
C ASP A 146 1.52 10.97 0.22
N ILE A 147 2.84 11.11 0.25
CA ILE A 147 3.57 12.08 1.06
C ILE A 147 4.10 13.14 0.09
N ILE A 148 3.41 14.28 0.02
CA ILE A 148 3.80 15.41 -0.83
C ILE A 148 4.76 16.36 -0.10
N ASP A 149 5.62 17.08 -0.83
CA ASP A 149 6.62 18.00 -0.24
C ASP A 149 5.98 19.20 0.46
N THR A 150 4.84 19.69 -0.03
CA THR A 150 4.11 20.81 0.59
C THR A 150 3.09 20.30 1.61
N ALA A 151 3.04 20.89 2.81
CA ALA A 151 2.05 20.53 3.81
C ALA A 151 0.62 20.71 3.28
N HIS A 152 -0.29 19.81 3.68
CA HIS A 152 -1.67 19.82 3.20
C HIS A 152 -2.37 21.15 3.54
N GLY A 153 -2.93 21.83 2.53
CA GLY A 153 -3.60 23.12 2.69
C GLY A 153 -2.67 24.32 2.87
N ALA A 154 -1.35 24.14 2.80
CA ALA A 154 -0.38 25.23 2.83
C ALA A 154 0.16 25.53 1.42
N SER A 155 0.51 26.80 1.16
CA SER A 155 1.10 27.20 -0.14
C SER A 155 2.63 27.18 -0.14
N THR A 156 3.27 27.27 1.03
CA THR A 156 4.74 27.42 1.15
C THR A 156 5.36 26.61 2.28
N ALA A 157 4.56 26.05 3.20
CA ALA A 157 5.10 25.27 4.32
C ALA A 157 5.47 23.86 3.86
N GLN A 158 6.69 23.43 4.18
CA GLN A 158 7.16 22.08 3.87
C GLN A 158 6.49 21.04 4.79
N ASN A 159 6.17 19.89 4.21
CA ASN A 159 5.66 18.74 4.93
C ASN A 159 6.80 18.10 5.75
N ALA A 160 6.66 18.13 7.08
CA ALA A 160 7.63 17.54 7.99
C ALA A 160 7.79 16.03 7.75
N LEU A 161 6.71 15.31 7.40
CA LEU A 161 6.77 13.88 7.11
C LEU A 161 7.61 13.62 5.86
N PHE A 162 7.41 14.39 4.79
CA PHE A 162 8.22 14.29 3.57
C PHE A 162 9.71 14.45 3.88
N THR A 163 10.05 15.46 4.68
CA THR A 163 11.43 15.72 5.08
C THR A 163 12.01 14.59 5.94
N ALA A 164 11.20 14.02 6.85
CA ALA A 164 11.64 12.94 7.74
C ALA A 164 11.83 11.60 7.03
N THR A 165 11.11 11.34 5.93
CA THR A 165 11.16 10.08 5.20
C THR A 165 11.99 10.15 3.92
N LYS A 166 12.37 11.34 3.45
CA LYS A 166 13.21 11.50 2.25
C LYS A 166 14.65 11.12 2.54
N HIS A 167 15.21 10.23 1.72
CA HIS A 167 16.61 9.85 1.83
C HIS A 167 17.54 11.04 1.57
N VAL A 168 18.50 11.23 2.46
CA VAL A 168 19.62 12.17 2.32
C VAL A 168 20.91 11.38 2.51
N ASN A 169 21.81 11.41 1.52
CA ASN A 169 23.03 10.59 1.52
C ASN A 169 22.76 9.08 1.76
N GLY A 170 21.66 8.57 1.19
CA GLY A 170 21.30 7.15 1.27
C GLY A 170 20.74 6.69 2.61
N VAL A 171 20.32 7.60 3.50
CA VAL A 171 19.61 7.28 4.76
C VAL A 171 18.41 8.21 4.93
N ALA A 172 17.24 7.69 5.28
CA ALA A 172 16.11 8.52 5.69
C ALA A 172 16.30 8.95 7.17
N PRO A 173 16.08 10.23 7.53
CA PRO A 173 16.24 10.70 8.92
C PRO A 173 15.38 9.98 9.96
N CYS A 174 14.18 9.55 9.57
CA CYS A 174 13.22 8.81 10.41
C CYS A 174 12.95 9.47 11.77
N THR A 175 12.77 10.79 11.77
CA THR A 175 12.51 11.59 12.97
C THR A 175 11.29 11.07 13.74
N ALA A 176 11.52 10.42 14.88
CA ALA A 176 10.46 9.73 15.65
C ALA A 176 9.30 10.64 16.05
N ALA A 177 9.57 11.89 16.41
CA ALA A 177 8.55 12.88 16.74
C ALA A 177 7.56 13.14 15.58
N THR A 178 8.01 12.97 14.34
CA THR A 178 7.19 13.15 13.12
C THR A 178 6.45 11.88 12.72
N LEU A 179 7.05 10.70 12.87
CA LEU A 179 6.41 9.45 12.46
C LEU A 179 5.46 8.86 13.52
N ILE A 180 5.83 8.97 14.80
CA ILE A 180 5.15 8.30 15.91
C ILE A 180 4.55 9.32 16.88
N GLY A 181 5.24 10.42 17.12
CA GLY A 181 4.92 11.35 18.20
C GLY A 181 5.46 10.83 19.53
N THR A 182 4.65 10.91 20.58
CA THR A 182 4.98 10.41 21.93
C THR A 182 3.90 9.44 22.40
N ASP A 183 4.19 8.60 23.40
CA ASP A 183 3.17 7.69 23.95
C ASP A 183 1.94 8.43 24.49
N ALA A 184 2.13 9.66 24.97
CA ALA A 184 1.04 10.50 25.48
C ALA A 184 0.28 11.22 24.35
N ILE A 185 0.95 11.54 23.24
CA ILE A 185 0.41 12.26 22.09
C ILE A 185 0.95 11.60 20.82
N PRO A 186 0.30 10.53 20.33
CA PRO A 186 0.63 9.92 19.06
C PRO A 186 0.44 10.95 17.94
N ASN A 187 1.33 10.94 16.94
CA ASN A 187 1.20 11.86 15.83
C ASN A 187 0.03 11.44 14.93
N ASP A 188 -0.80 12.41 14.56
CA ASP A 188 -1.83 12.22 13.56
C ASP A 188 -1.26 12.55 12.17
N LEU A 189 -1.03 11.52 11.37
CA LEU A 189 -0.47 11.67 10.03
C LEU A 189 -1.51 12.12 8.98
N THR A 190 -2.80 12.27 9.34
CA THR A 190 -3.86 12.64 8.37
C THR A 190 -3.58 13.96 7.66
N ALA A 191 -3.02 14.95 8.35
CA ALA A 191 -2.64 16.24 7.75
C ALA A 191 -1.34 16.18 6.93
N SER A 192 -0.58 15.08 7.04
CA SER A 192 0.71 14.89 6.35
C SER A 192 0.61 13.99 5.13
N LEU A 193 -0.55 13.34 4.91
CA LEU A 193 -0.82 12.44 3.81
C LEU A 193 -1.90 13.00 2.88
N THR A 194 -1.76 12.76 1.59
CA THR A 194 -2.80 12.99 0.59
C THR A 194 -3.39 11.68 0.11
N ALA A 195 -4.51 11.77 -0.62
CA ALA A 195 -5.15 10.59 -1.21
C ALA A 195 -4.12 9.74 -1.98
N PRO A 196 -4.11 8.41 -1.79
CA PRO A 196 -3.12 7.54 -2.42
C PRO A 196 -3.29 7.57 -3.94
N THR A 197 -2.17 7.69 -4.65
CA THR A 197 -2.13 7.50 -6.09
C THR A 197 -1.46 6.18 -6.46
N SER A 198 -1.42 5.85 -7.76
CA SER A 198 -0.63 4.71 -8.24
C SER A 198 0.87 4.97 -8.05
N GLY A 199 1.70 3.96 -8.32
CA GLY A 199 3.15 4.09 -8.27
C GLY A 199 3.85 3.01 -7.45
N LEU A 200 3.11 2.06 -6.87
CA LEU A 200 3.71 0.93 -6.18
C LEU A 200 3.87 -0.26 -7.12
N THR A 201 5.08 -0.80 -7.18
CA THR A 201 5.38 -2.09 -7.79
C THR A 201 6.16 -2.97 -6.81
N SER A 202 6.04 -4.29 -6.98
CA SER A 202 6.75 -5.23 -6.13
C SER A 202 7.03 -6.54 -6.85
N PHE A 203 8.06 -7.23 -6.40
CA PHE A 203 8.34 -8.61 -6.79
C PHE A 203 8.98 -9.36 -5.62
N ALA A 204 8.86 -10.68 -5.66
CA ALA A 204 9.53 -11.58 -4.74
C ALA A 204 10.40 -12.57 -5.51
N THR A 205 11.53 -12.97 -4.95
CA THR A 205 12.35 -14.07 -5.44
C THR A 205 12.48 -15.11 -4.34
N ILE A 206 12.01 -16.32 -4.60
CA ILE A 206 12.19 -17.45 -3.69
C ILE A 206 13.44 -18.20 -4.13
N ILE A 207 14.40 -18.31 -3.21
CA ILE A 207 15.68 -18.96 -3.43
C ILE A 207 15.86 -20.15 -2.50
N ASN A 208 16.53 -21.18 -2.99
CA ASN A 208 17.03 -22.31 -2.21
C ASN A 208 18.47 -22.57 -2.62
N VAL A 209 19.41 -22.13 -1.79
CA VAL A 209 20.84 -22.19 -2.11
C VAL A 209 21.34 -23.64 -2.14
N ALA A 210 20.91 -24.47 -1.19
CA ALA A 210 21.32 -25.87 -1.12
C ALA A 210 20.87 -26.68 -2.34
N SER A 211 19.73 -26.32 -2.93
CA SER A 211 19.17 -27.00 -4.11
C SER A 211 19.41 -26.26 -5.43
N SER A 212 20.15 -25.15 -5.42
CA SER A 212 20.40 -24.28 -6.58
C SER A 212 19.13 -23.86 -7.34
N LYS A 213 18.07 -23.49 -6.61
CA LYS A 213 16.79 -23.05 -7.19
C LYS A 213 16.55 -21.56 -6.91
N ALA A 214 16.07 -20.85 -7.92
CA ALA A 214 15.57 -19.49 -7.79
C ALA A 214 14.39 -19.29 -8.75
N PHE A 215 13.32 -18.65 -8.27
CA PHE A 215 12.22 -18.22 -9.13
C PHE A 215 11.67 -16.88 -8.65
N THR A 216 11.35 -16.01 -9.61
CA THR A 216 10.83 -14.66 -9.35
C THR A 216 9.35 -14.62 -9.65
N ILE A 217 8.61 -13.98 -8.75
CA ILE A 217 7.17 -13.79 -8.80
C ILE A 217 6.90 -12.29 -8.82
N PRO A 218 6.40 -11.73 -9.95
CA PRO A 218 5.94 -10.35 -9.96
C PRO A 218 4.66 -10.23 -9.13
N GLY A 219 4.52 -9.12 -8.44
CA GLY A 219 3.31 -8.85 -7.70
C GLY A 219 2.16 -8.39 -8.61
N THR A 220 0.94 -8.82 -8.28
CA THR A 220 -0.27 -8.41 -9.02
C THR A 220 -0.70 -7.04 -8.55
N ALA A 221 -0.59 -6.04 -9.42
CA ALA A 221 -0.97 -4.68 -9.10
C ALA A 221 -2.41 -4.36 -9.51
N TRP A 222 -3.12 -3.60 -8.66
CA TRP A 222 -4.40 -3.00 -8.97
C TRP A 222 -4.32 -1.48 -8.91
N PHE A 223 -4.98 -0.82 -9.86
CA PHE A 223 -5.08 0.63 -9.89
C PHE A 223 -6.53 1.08 -10.07
N ARG A 224 -6.82 2.27 -9.56
CA ARG A 224 -8.09 2.96 -9.82
C ARG A 224 -7.97 3.70 -11.15
N ALA A 225 -8.76 3.30 -12.14
CA ALA A 225 -8.75 3.97 -13.44
C ALA A 225 -9.29 5.40 -13.31
N PRO A 226 -8.70 6.40 -14.00
CA PRO A 226 -9.28 7.74 -14.04
C PRO A 226 -10.66 7.67 -14.70
N LEU A 227 -11.61 8.43 -14.16
CA LEU A 227 -12.93 8.56 -14.76
C LEU A 227 -12.80 9.24 -16.12
N PHE A 228 -12.97 8.49 -17.20
CA PHE A 228 -13.18 9.07 -18.52
C PHE A 228 -14.52 9.81 -18.52
N ARG A 229 -14.48 11.11 -18.22
CA ARG A 229 -15.60 12.00 -18.50
C ARG A 229 -15.59 12.25 -20.00
N PHE A 230 -16.48 11.59 -20.75
CA PHE A 230 -16.77 12.00 -22.12
C PHE A 230 -17.30 13.44 -22.05
N VAL A 231 -16.43 14.42 -22.33
CA VAL A 231 -16.89 15.74 -22.73
C VAL A 231 -17.42 15.54 -24.14
N THR A 232 -18.74 15.41 -24.28
CA THR A 232 -19.37 15.46 -25.59
C THR A 232 -18.98 16.78 -26.25
N PRO A 233 -18.47 16.79 -27.48
CA PRO A 233 -18.19 18.03 -28.17
C PRO A 233 -19.53 18.74 -28.41
N VAL A 234 -19.69 19.92 -27.83
CA VAL A 234 -20.78 20.83 -28.20
C VAL A 234 -20.56 21.18 -29.66
N ARG A 235 -21.43 20.66 -30.54
CA ARG A 235 -21.42 21.02 -31.96
C ARG A 235 -21.78 22.51 -32.06
N PRO A 236 -20.94 23.37 -32.66
CA PRO A 236 -21.30 24.77 -32.88
C PRO A 236 -22.48 24.83 -33.85
N THR A 237 -23.50 25.63 -33.50
CA THR A 237 -24.61 26.03 -34.37
C THR A 237 -24.17 27.09 -35.36
#